data_AF-A0A1E4PEH2-F1
#
_entry.id   AF-A0A1E4PEH2-F1
#
_cell.length_a   1.000
_cell.length_b   1.000
_cell.length_c   1.000
_cell.angle_alpha   90.00
_cell.angle_beta   90.00
_cell.angle_gamma   90.00
#
_symmetry.space_group_name_H-M   'P 1'
#
loop_
_entity.id
_entity.type
_entity.pdbx_description
1 polymer ?
#
loop_
_entity_poly.entity_id
_entity_poly.type
_entity_poly.pdbx_seq_one_letter_code
_entity_poly.pdbx_strand_id
1 'polypeptide(L)'
;MTQTIDPIKLKATAEHLEWVLKQYPESEEVQSLLRALTPLIEDARAGRVREPIERKKIPGAYNFGDGAYIPYQNPSVDEAYVDFRIEMAGGLTEQERRLRDDTEALRQSIISATKA
;
A
#
# COMPACT_ATOMS: atom_id res chain seq x y z
N MET A 1 18.63 -11.28 -2.73
CA MET A 1 18.47 -11.01 -1.28
C MET A 1 17.06 -11.44 -0.91
N THR A 2 16.91 -12.34 0.05
CA THR A 2 15.60 -12.82 0.53
C THR A 2 14.97 -11.75 1.42
N GLN A 3 14.00 -11.02 0.87
CA GLN A 3 13.14 -10.13 1.66
C GLN A 3 12.43 -10.96 2.74
N THR A 4 12.33 -10.43 3.96
CA THR A 4 11.73 -11.13 5.10
C THR A 4 10.61 -10.24 5.65
N ILE A 5 9.50 -10.86 6.01
CA ILE A 5 8.34 -10.16 6.58
C ILE A 5 8.75 -9.48 7.89
N ASP A 6 8.45 -8.19 8.01
CA ASP A 6 8.41 -7.48 9.29
C ASP A 6 6.95 -7.49 9.79
N PRO A 7 6.60 -8.38 10.75
CA PRO A 7 5.21 -8.56 11.16
C PRO A 7 4.62 -7.33 11.85
N ILE A 8 5.45 -6.47 12.46
CA ILE A 8 5.00 -5.24 13.13
C ILE A 8 4.57 -4.23 12.06
N LYS A 9 5.43 -4.00 11.06
CA LYS A 9 5.10 -3.08 9.95
C LYS A 9 3.94 -3.59 9.13
N LEU A 10 3.93 -4.88 8.80
CA LEU A 10 2.85 -5.48 8.03
C LEU A 10 1.50 -5.35 8.74
N LYS A 11 1.45 -5.58 10.05
CA LYS A 11 0.22 -5.35 10.82
C LYS A 11 -0.21 -3.89 10.76
N ALA A 12 0.72 -2.96 10.99
CA ALA A 12 0.42 -1.53 10.99
C ALA A 12 -0.13 -1.04 9.63
N THR A 13 0.49 -1.46 8.52
CA THR A 13 0.02 -1.11 7.17
C THR A 13 -1.31 -1.79 6.83
N ALA A 14 -1.56 -3.02 7.30
CA ALA A 14 -2.85 -3.69 7.13
C ALA A 14 -4.00 -2.98 7.86
N GLU A 15 -3.76 -2.56 9.11
CA GLU A 15 -4.73 -1.80 9.90
C GLU A 15 -5.00 -0.42 9.30
N HIS A 16 -3.94 0.25 8.83
CA HIS A 16 -4.07 1.53 8.14
C HIS A 16 -4.87 1.41 6.84
N LEU A 17 -4.55 0.42 5.99
CA LEU A 17 -5.27 0.17 4.75
C LEU A 17 -6.75 -0.12 5.00
N GLU A 18 -7.06 -0.98 5.97
CA GLU A 18 -8.46 -1.25 6.34
C GLU A 18 -9.19 0.03 6.75
N TRP A 19 -8.56 0.87 7.56
CA TRP A 19 -9.13 2.14 7.98
C TRP A 19 -9.38 3.09 6.80
N VAL A 20 -8.43 3.22 5.87
CA VAL A 20 -8.55 4.05 4.67
C VAL A 20 -9.71 3.60 3.80
N LEU A 21 -9.80 2.30 3.48
CA LEU A 21 -10.86 1.75 2.63
C LEU A 21 -12.25 1.95 3.26
N LYS A 22 -12.35 1.90 4.59
CA LYS A 22 -13.60 2.17 5.33
C LYS A 22 -14.04 3.64 5.29
N GLN A 23 -13.18 4.58 4.90
CA GLN A 23 -13.57 5.99 4.75
C GLN A 23 -14.42 6.25 3.49
N TYR A 24 -14.53 5.29 2.59
CA TYR A 24 -15.31 5.41 1.35
C TYR A 24 -16.44 4.37 1.28
N PRO A 25 -17.43 4.41 2.21
CA PRO A 25 -18.48 3.41 2.29
C PRO A 25 -19.44 3.43 1.08
N GLU A 26 -19.55 4.57 0.40
CA GLU A 26 -20.44 4.75 -0.76
C GLU A 26 -19.81 4.33 -2.10
N SER A 27 -18.49 4.08 -2.13
CA SER A 27 -17.80 3.64 -3.34
C SER A 27 -17.78 2.11 -3.42
N GLU A 28 -18.59 1.54 -4.30
CA GLU A 28 -18.61 0.09 -4.53
C GLU A 28 -17.26 -0.44 -5.02
N GLU A 29 -16.50 0.37 -5.74
CA GLU A 29 -15.14 0.02 -6.17
C GLU A 29 -14.19 -0.15 -4.98
N VAL A 30 -14.18 0.82 -4.06
CA VAL A 30 -13.35 0.75 -2.86
C VAL A 30 -13.83 -0.35 -1.92
N GLN A 31 -15.15 -0.55 -1.78
CA GLN A 31 -15.70 -1.63 -0.97
C GLN A 31 -15.43 -3.02 -1.57
N SER A 32 -15.42 -3.15 -2.89
CA SER A 32 -15.01 -4.38 -3.57
C SER A 32 -13.54 -4.71 -3.30
N LEU A 33 -12.67 -3.70 -3.36
CA LEU A 33 -11.26 -3.85 -2.98
C LEU A 33 -11.11 -4.28 -1.52
N LEU A 34 -11.84 -3.64 -0.59
CA LEU A 34 -11.84 -4.01 0.83
C LEU A 34 -12.19 -5.49 1.01
N ARG A 35 -13.30 -5.94 0.43
CA ARG A 35 -13.72 -7.35 0.53
C ARG A 35 -12.69 -8.32 -0.05
N ALA A 36 -12.04 -7.95 -1.15
CA ALA A 36 -10.99 -8.75 -1.76
C ALA A 36 -9.72 -8.84 -0.89
N LEU A 37 -9.40 -7.77 -0.15
CA LEU A 37 -8.21 -7.70 0.69
C LEU A 37 -8.44 -8.18 2.12
N THR A 38 -9.68 -8.27 2.61
CA THR A 38 -10.02 -8.69 3.98
C THR A 38 -9.25 -9.94 4.43
N PRO A 39 -9.17 -11.04 3.65
CA PRO A 39 -8.44 -12.23 4.11
C PRO A 39 -6.95 -11.95 4.39
N LEU A 40 -6.30 -11.16 3.53
CA LEU A 40 -4.89 -10.80 3.69
C LEU A 40 -4.67 -9.82 4.86
N ILE A 41 -5.61 -8.89 5.05
CA ILE A 41 -5.58 -7.94 6.17
C ILE A 41 -5.71 -8.69 7.51
N GLU A 42 -6.62 -9.67 7.59
CA GLU A 42 -6.81 -10.49 8.77
C GLU A 42 -5.58 -11.37 9.06
N ASP A 43 -4.99 -11.98 8.02
CA ASP A 43 -3.78 -12.77 8.17
C ASP A 43 -2.57 -11.93 8.61
N ALA A 44 -2.42 -10.73 8.05
CA ALA A 44 -1.40 -9.77 8.47
C ALA A 44 -1.58 -9.38 9.95
N ARG A 45 -2.81 -9.05 10.36
CA ARG A 45 -3.15 -8.67 11.74
C ARG A 45 -2.91 -9.79 12.75
N ALA A 46 -3.21 -11.02 12.35
CA ALA A 46 -3.02 -12.22 13.15
C ALA A 46 -1.57 -12.74 13.13
N GLY A 47 -0.66 -12.12 12.35
CA GLY A 47 0.72 -12.58 12.20
C GLY A 47 0.83 -13.94 11.50
N ARG A 48 -0.14 -14.29 10.65
CA ARG A 48 -0.19 -15.56 9.90
C ARG A 48 0.60 -15.52 8.59
N VAL A 49 0.96 -14.33 8.10
CA VAL A 49 1.82 -14.17 6.92
C VAL A 49 3.28 -14.46 7.30
N ARG A 50 3.79 -15.62 6.88
CA ARG A 50 5.15 -16.10 7.24
C ARG A 50 6.17 -15.91 6.13
N GLU A 51 5.71 -15.80 4.89
CA GLU A 51 6.56 -15.70 3.71
C GLU A 51 6.08 -14.54 2.82
N PRO A 52 7.01 -13.85 2.13
CA PRO A 52 6.65 -12.84 1.14
C PRO A 52 5.68 -13.38 0.07
N ILE A 53 4.64 -12.60 -0.22
CA ILE A 53 3.75 -12.89 -1.35
C ILE A 53 4.21 -12.08 -2.57
N GLU A 54 4.22 -12.72 -3.74
CA GLU A 54 4.47 -12.01 -5.00
C GLU A 54 3.47 -10.86 -5.17
N ARG A 55 3.96 -9.64 -5.43
CA ARG A 55 3.13 -8.42 -5.50
C ARG A 55 1.93 -8.53 -6.46
N LYS A 56 2.06 -9.28 -7.57
CA LYS A 56 0.99 -9.51 -8.55
C LYS A 56 -0.13 -10.44 -8.06
N LYS A 57 0.11 -11.22 -7.01
CA LYS A 57 -0.89 -12.11 -6.39
C LYS A 57 -1.76 -11.38 -5.36
N ILE A 58 -1.41 -10.13 -5.02
CA ILE A 58 -2.19 -9.30 -4.09
C ILE A 58 -3.35 -8.69 -4.89
N PRO A 59 -4.62 -8.88 -4.47
CA PRO A 59 -5.78 -8.32 -5.15
C PRO A 59 -5.65 -6.83 -5.42
N GLY A 60 -6.22 -6.36 -6.54
CA GLY A 60 -6.15 -4.96 -6.95
C GLY A 60 -4.86 -4.55 -7.66
N ALA A 61 -3.83 -5.42 -7.76
CA ALA A 61 -2.51 -5.05 -8.27
C ALA A 61 -2.51 -4.42 -9.68
N TYR A 62 -3.50 -4.73 -10.52
CA TYR A 62 -3.67 -4.16 -11.85
C TYR A 62 -4.52 -2.87 -11.87
N ASN A 63 -5.49 -2.75 -10.96
CA ASN A 63 -6.44 -1.63 -10.92
C ASN A 63 -5.76 -0.28 -10.60
N PHE A 64 -4.65 -0.31 -9.87
CA PHE A 64 -3.87 0.90 -9.55
C PHE A 64 -3.10 1.45 -10.75
N GLY A 65 -2.72 0.60 -11.71
CA GLY A 65 -2.01 1.04 -12.92
C GLY A 65 -2.88 1.89 -13.84
N ASP A 66 -4.19 1.68 -13.80
CA ASP A 66 -5.17 2.36 -14.65
C ASP A 66 -5.72 3.65 -14.01
N GLY A 67 -5.22 4.02 -12.83
CA GLY A 67 -5.63 5.24 -12.13
C GLY A 67 -7.04 5.18 -11.54
N ALA A 68 -7.60 3.98 -11.39
CA ALA A 68 -8.97 3.77 -10.92
C ALA A 68 -9.22 4.40 -9.53
N TYR A 69 -8.18 4.47 -8.70
CA TYR A 69 -8.26 5.03 -7.35
C TYR A 69 -7.74 6.47 -7.20
N ILE A 70 -7.37 7.14 -8.30
CA ILE A 70 -6.97 8.56 -8.30
C ILE A 70 -7.97 9.47 -7.58
N PRO A 71 -9.30 9.27 -7.66
CA PRO A 71 -10.27 10.12 -6.95
C PRO A 71 -10.22 10.00 -5.41
N TYR A 72 -9.66 8.93 -4.86
CA TYR A 72 -9.72 8.62 -3.42
C TYR A 72 -8.42 9.02 -2.70
N GLN A 73 -8.10 10.32 -2.70
CA GLN A 73 -6.79 10.83 -2.21
C GLN A 73 -6.78 11.24 -0.74
N ASN A 74 -7.94 11.36 -0.07
CA ASN A 74 -8.01 11.90 1.29
C ASN A 74 -9.01 11.13 2.19
N PRO A 75 -8.56 10.06 2.88
CA PRO A 75 -7.20 9.51 2.86
C PRO A 75 -6.86 8.71 1.59
N SER A 76 -5.59 8.66 1.20
CA SER A 76 -5.14 8.07 -0.07
C SER A 76 -5.24 6.53 -0.09
N VAL A 77 -6.11 6.00 -0.94
CA VAL A 77 -6.24 4.54 -1.17
C VAL A 77 -4.98 3.98 -1.82
N ASP A 78 -4.40 4.71 -2.79
CA ASP A 78 -3.17 4.32 -3.49
C ASP A 78 -2.00 4.14 -2.53
N GLU A 79 -1.74 5.15 -1.71
CA GLU A 79 -0.58 5.13 -0.79
C GLU A 79 -0.73 4.01 0.23
N ALA A 80 -1.89 3.89 0.86
CA ALA A 80 -2.14 2.84 1.85
C ALA A 80 -2.03 1.43 1.24
N TYR A 81 -2.52 1.25 0.01
CA TYR A 81 -2.41 -0.03 -0.69
C TYR A 81 -0.96 -0.37 -1.05
N VAL A 82 -0.21 0.61 -1.58
CA VAL A 82 1.20 0.43 -1.94
C VAL A 82 2.04 0.05 -0.73
N ASP A 83 1.85 0.74 0.40
CA ASP A 83 2.57 0.45 1.65
C ASP A 83 2.26 -0.96 2.16
N PHE A 84 0.99 -1.36 2.21
CA PHE A 84 0.61 -2.72 2.57
C PHE A 84 1.23 -3.76 1.60
N ARG A 85 1.19 -3.50 0.30
CA ARG A 85 1.73 -4.39 -0.73
C ARG A 85 3.24 -4.57 -0.61
N ILE A 86 3.96 -3.52 -0.25
CA ILE A 86 5.41 -3.55 0.00
C ILE A 86 5.71 -4.48 1.18
N GLU A 87 5.02 -4.30 2.31
CA GLU A 87 5.26 -5.12 3.51
C GLU A 87 4.86 -6.58 3.30
N MET A 88 3.77 -6.84 2.56
CA MET A 88 3.36 -8.19 2.15
C MET A 88 4.41 -8.89 1.27
N ALA A 89 5.22 -8.13 0.54
CA ALA A 89 6.33 -8.63 -0.27
C ALA A 89 7.66 -8.71 0.51
N GLY A 90 7.65 -8.52 1.83
CA GLY A 90 8.84 -8.53 2.67
C GLY A 90 9.63 -7.22 2.67
N GLY A 91 8.93 -6.11 2.40
CA GLY A 91 9.48 -4.76 2.45
C GLY A 91 10.12 -4.31 1.13
N LEU A 92 10.75 -3.13 1.15
CA LEU A 92 11.57 -2.65 0.04
C LEU A 92 12.97 -3.26 0.08
N THR A 93 13.51 -3.60 -1.09
CA THR A 93 14.95 -3.76 -1.23
C THR A 93 15.67 -2.44 -0.97
N GLU A 94 16.96 -2.50 -0.66
CA GLU A 94 17.77 -1.29 -0.47
C GLU A 94 17.77 -0.38 -1.71
N GLN A 95 17.77 -0.97 -2.91
CA GLN A 95 17.68 -0.21 -4.15
C GLN A 95 16.33 0.49 -4.30
N GLU A 96 15.22 -0.21 -4.03
CA GLU A 96 13.89 0.41 -4.10
C GLU A 96 13.70 1.50 -3.04
N ARG A 97 14.29 1.31 -1.85
CA ARG A 97 14.27 2.33 -0.79
C ARG A 97 14.93 3.62 -1.28
N ARG A 98 16.13 3.53 -1.87
CA ARG A 98 16.84 4.69 -2.44
C ARG A 98 16.03 5.38 -3.53
N LEU A 99 15.49 4.61 -4.46
CA LEU A 99 14.65 5.16 -5.54
C LEU A 99 13.42 5.91 -4.99
N ARG A 100 12.79 5.38 -3.94
CA ARG A 100 11.66 6.05 -3.28
C ARG A 100 12.10 7.35 -2.62
N ASP A 101 13.19 7.34 -1.88
CA ASP A 101 13.72 8.51 -1.18
C ASP A 101 14.14 9.61 -2.18
N ASP A 102 14.79 9.25 -3.28
CA ASP A 102 15.18 10.17 -4.37
C ASP A 102 13.95 10.80 -5.04
N THR A 103 12.91 9.98 -5.29
CA THR A 103 11.66 10.43 -5.92
C THR A 103 10.90 11.40 -5.01
N GLU A 104 10.84 11.11 -3.71
CA GLU A 104 10.19 11.98 -2.74
C GLU A 104 10.95 13.30 -2.56
N ALA A 105 12.29 13.26 -2.51
CA ALA A 105 13.11 14.46 -2.47
C ALA A 105 12.87 15.36 -3.69
N LEU A 106 12.76 14.77 -4.89
CA LEU A 106 12.40 15.50 -6.11
C LEU A 106 11.00 16.11 -6.03
N ARG A 107 10.00 15.34 -5.56
CA ARG A 107 8.62 15.80 -5.40
C ARG A 107 8.54 17.02 -4.47
N GLN A 108 9.22 16.97 -3.33
CA GLN A 108 9.26 18.08 -2.36
C GLN A 108 9.96 19.30 -2.94
N SER A 109 11.05 19.12 -3.69
CA SER A 109 11.74 20.20 -4.40
C SER A 109 10.80 20.94 -5.36
N ILE A 110 10.06 20.21 -6.20
CA ILE A 110 9.09 20.78 -7.15
C ILE A 110 7.96 21.53 -6.43
N ILE A 111 7.41 20.96 -5.35
CA ILE A 111 6.35 21.60 -4.56
C ILE A 111 6.86 22.90 -3.90
N SER A 112 8.10 22.89 -3.38
CA SER A 112 8.70 24.08 -2.77
C SER A 112 8.96 25.19 -3.79
N ALA A 113 9.39 24.83 -5.00
CA ALA A 113 9.67 25.77 -6.09
C ALA A 113 8.40 26.38 -6.71
N THR A 114 7.25 25.70 -6.59
CA THR A 114 5.95 26.22 -7.07
C THR A 114 5.20 27.05 -6.05
N LYS A 115 5.65 27.07 -4.78
CA LYS A 115 5.08 27.89 -3.69
C LYS A 115 5.87 29.19 -3.43
N ALA A 116 7.02 29.39 -4.08
CA ALA A 116 7.86 30.58 -3.99
C ALA A 116 7.55 31.56 -5.13
#